data_AF-A0A7S3S7I1-F1
#
_entry.id   AF-A0A7S3S7I1-F1
#
_cell.length_a   1.000
_cell.length_b   1.000
_cell.length_c   1.000
_cell.angle_alpha   90.00
_cell.angle_beta   90.00
_cell.angle_gamma   90.00
#
_symmetry.space_group_name_H-M   'P 1'
#
loop_
_entity.id
_entity.type
_entity.pdbx_description
1 polymer ?
#
loop_
_entity_poly.entity_id
_entity_poly.type
_entity_poly.pdbx_seq_one_letter_code
_entity_poly.pdbx_strand_id
1 'polypeptide(L)'
;FFAAMTTGLTAGLTSLDLFNELQSRKNWPHGGPPLVLDLRSVESFSERRIRGSHHAVVGEDGVLTTPERAAWAGRTVVLVADDTEQASAAAASLRGAGAKRPLFLAEPFAAFAAARPFLTAAGSSSKAGKRPPAYPSCILPGLLYLGDIEDAVALPRLKEHLGVTHAITALADPPASLKAAVREAGVRHLWCAVRDVAAADIKEHFDKARDFIADAEARGGAVFVHCSRGVSRSASLVLAFLMRERKTPLSEALALATGRRPIVNPNEGFLRCLAEYERELTGERSGVYIPQQAPAGGGGAPDLPPYWAAVGPPVASRATLSVRKGGEELDSLPIGEHAVYTFGRSLTCDVQLEHASASRVHAALVHAQDGGLYLLDMNSSHGSFVDGAKLKPCERCGPLRDGSEISLGASSRRYVVRGVAAAAAAAAAAAASGSAAAARPPGVDSKVAQLMAIAGPAGGGGKRRSLDGEAAEAAEELERNREKKLKKKRKRWVDGPKQKSKMSENERVAQMAGSGSGCFGPGFD
;
A
#
# COMPACT_ATOMS: atom_id res chain seq x y z
N PHE A 1 5.72 -17.81 2.93
CA PHE A 1 4.66 -16.88 3.36
C PHE A 1 3.27 -17.50 3.21
N PHE A 2 2.87 -17.97 2.02
CA PHE A 2 1.56 -18.62 1.80
C PHE A 2 1.34 -19.92 2.59
N ALA A 3 2.36 -20.77 2.75
CA ALA A 3 2.25 -22.02 3.51
C ALA A 3 2.00 -21.84 5.03
N ALA A 4 2.20 -20.64 5.57
CA ALA A 4 1.96 -20.34 6.98
C ALA A 4 0.53 -19.83 7.26
N MET A 5 -0.22 -19.43 6.22
CA MET A 5 -1.60 -18.99 6.41
C MET A 5 -2.60 -20.15 6.57
N THR A 6 -2.24 -21.36 6.14
CA THR A 6 -3.14 -22.53 6.15
C THR A 6 -3.05 -23.37 7.42
N THR A 7 -2.03 -23.16 8.27
CA THR A 7 -1.74 -24.04 9.42
C THR A 7 -2.05 -23.45 10.78
N GLY A 8 -2.53 -22.20 10.87
CA GLY A 8 -2.73 -21.51 12.15
C GLY A 8 -1.42 -21.22 12.91
N LEU A 9 -0.27 -21.57 12.34
CA LEU A 9 1.05 -21.22 12.83
C LEU A 9 1.37 -19.79 12.41
N THR A 10 1.68 -18.93 13.37
CA THR A 10 2.17 -17.58 13.07
C THR A 10 3.41 -17.66 12.18
N ALA A 11 3.34 -17.05 11.00
CA ALA A 11 4.48 -16.97 10.09
C ALA A 11 5.62 -16.21 10.79
N GLY A 12 6.71 -16.92 11.10
CA GLY A 12 7.92 -16.31 11.62
C GLY A 12 8.58 -15.39 10.58
N LEU A 13 9.08 -14.24 11.04
CA LEU A 13 9.76 -13.25 10.22
C LEU A 13 11.24 -13.59 10.09
N THR A 14 11.80 -13.44 8.90
CA THR A 14 13.26 -13.34 8.73
C THR A 14 13.75 -11.97 9.20
N SER A 15 15.06 -11.80 9.37
CA SER A 15 15.68 -10.49 9.66
C SER A 15 15.32 -9.42 8.62
N LEU A 16 15.17 -9.85 7.37
CA LEU A 16 14.78 -8.98 6.26
C LEU A 16 13.31 -8.59 6.30
N ASP A 17 12.42 -9.52 6.64
CA ASP A 17 10.99 -9.22 6.80
C ASP A 17 10.80 -8.27 7.97
N LEU A 18 11.48 -8.51 9.10
CA LEU A 18 11.48 -7.60 10.23
C LEU A 18 12.01 -6.21 9.86
N PHE A 19 13.11 -6.13 9.11
CA PHE A 19 13.62 -4.84 8.63
C PHE A 19 12.54 -4.05 7.89
N ASN A 20 11.82 -4.68 6.96
CA ASN A 20 10.79 -4.03 6.15
C ASN A 20 9.53 -3.68 6.97
N GLU A 21 9.11 -4.56 7.87
CA GLU A 21 7.99 -4.33 8.78
C GLU A 21 8.21 -3.08 9.64
N LEU A 22 9.43 -2.87 10.15
CA LEU A 22 9.79 -1.68 10.94
C LEU A 22 9.71 -0.36 10.14
N GLN A 23 9.76 -0.42 8.81
CA GLN A 23 9.65 0.74 7.92
C GLN A 23 8.19 1.12 7.59
N SER A 24 7.22 0.36 8.09
CA SER A 24 5.80 0.63 7.87
C SER A 24 5.42 2.07 8.28
N ARG A 25 4.71 2.76 7.38
CA ARG A 25 4.28 4.17 7.57
C ARG A 25 2.76 4.26 7.73
N LYS A 26 2.26 5.44 8.12
CA LYS A 26 0.82 5.67 8.41
C LYS A 26 -0.14 5.21 7.30
N ASN A 27 0.28 5.30 6.03
CA ASN A 27 -0.55 4.94 4.87
C ASN A 27 -0.45 3.45 4.49
N TRP A 28 0.28 2.64 5.27
CA TRP A 28 0.32 1.19 5.06
C TRP A 28 -0.98 0.55 5.58
N PRO A 29 -1.40 -0.59 5.01
CA PRO A 29 -2.66 -1.26 5.37
C PRO A 29 -2.78 -1.65 6.86
N HIS A 30 -1.67 -1.64 7.59
CA HIS A 30 -1.60 -2.05 9.00
C HIS A 30 -1.53 -0.88 10.00
N GLY A 31 -1.86 0.35 9.56
CA GLY A 31 -2.08 1.48 10.47
C GLY A 31 -0.80 2.14 11.00
N GLY A 32 0.35 1.86 10.40
CA GLY A 32 1.64 2.40 10.79
C GLY A 32 2.61 1.35 11.30
N PRO A 33 3.66 1.78 12.00
CA PRO A 33 4.74 0.90 12.39
C PRO A 33 4.41 0.01 13.56
N PRO A 34 4.97 -1.22 13.57
CA PRO A 34 4.66 -2.20 14.58
C PRO A 34 5.18 -1.77 15.95
N LEU A 35 4.49 -2.23 16.99
CA LEU A 35 5.04 -2.27 18.35
C LEU A 35 5.99 -3.46 18.45
N VAL A 36 7.19 -3.24 18.98
CA VAL A 36 8.18 -4.33 19.17
C VAL A 36 8.24 -4.66 20.65
N LEU A 37 7.89 -5.90 20.99
CA LEU A 37 8.03 -6.47 22.32
C LEU A 37 9.20 -7.46 22.31
N ASP A 38 10.14 -7.26 23.21
CA ASP A 38 11.33 -8.08 23.37
C ASP A 38 11.15 -8.94 24.63
N LEU A 39 11.07 -10.25 24.43
CA LEU A 39 10.79 -11.29 25.43
C LEU A 39 12.07 -11.98 25.93
N ARG A 40 13.23 -11.60 25.37
CA ARG A 40 14.54 -12.11 25.80
C ARG A 40 14.83 -11.68 27.24
N SER A 41 15.86 -12.28 27.84
CA SER A 41 16.23 -11.95 29.23
C SER A 41 16.50 -10.45 29.42
N VAL A 42 16.32 -9.95 30.65
CA VAL A 42 16.55 -8.53 30.98
C VAL A 42 18.00 -8.14 30.68
N GLU A 43 18.94 -9.05 30.89
CA GLU A 43 20.36 -8.90 30.58
C GLU A 43 20.56 -8.74 29.07
N SER A 44 20.02 -9.66 28.27
CA SER A 44 20.10 -9.62 26.80
C SER A 44 19.47 -8.36 26.20
N PHE A 45 18.32 -7.94 26.75
CA PHE A 45 17.64 -6.71 26.36
C PHE A 45 18.43 -5.45 26.72
N SER A 46 19.08 -5.46 27.89
CA SER A 46 19.91 -4.34 28.37
C SER A 46 21.23 -4.25 27.62
N GLU A 47 21.83 -5.38 27.26
CA GLU A 47 23.04 -5.44 26.44
C GLU A 47 22.77 -4.85 25.05
N ARG A 48 21.72 -5.33 24.37
CA ARG A 48 21.36 -4.82 23.05
C ARG A 48 19.89 -5.10 22.71
N ARG A 49 19.21 -4.08 22.19
CA ARG A 49 17.80 -4.18 21.77
C ARG A 49 17.53 -3.45 20.46
N ILE A 50 16.38 -3.76 19.85
CA ILE A 50 15.82 -2.93 18.77
C ILE A 50 15.47 -1.56 19.35
N ARG A 51 15.85 -0.51 18.65
CA ARG A 51 15.59 0.86 19.11
C ARG A 51 14.09 1.15 19.21
N GLY A 52 13.65 1.60 20.38
CA GLY A 52 12.24 1.85 20.67
C GLY A 52 11.41 0.57 20.92
N SER A 53 12.03 -0.59 21.12
CA SER A 53 11.34 -1.77 21.64
C SER A 53 11.12 -1.68 23.15
N HIS A 54 10.14 -2.44 23.62
CA HIS A 54 9.80 -2.57 25.04
C HIS A 54 10.10 -3.98 25.50
N HIS A 55 10.66 -4.12 26.70
CA HIS A 55 10.78 -5.43 27.34
C HIS A 55 9.41 -5.90 27.81
N ALA A 56 9.13 -7.18 27.64
CA ALA A 56 7.90 -7.81 28.09
C ALA A 56 8.21 -9.22 28.61
N VAL A 57 7.44 -9.67 29.60
CA VAL A 57 7.59 -10.99 30.22
C VAL A 57 6.31 -11.78 30.01
N VAL A 58 6.44 -13.06 29.66
CA VAL A 58 5.33 -14.00 29.61
C VAL A 58 5.22 -14.64 30.99
N GLY A 59 4.11 -14.41 31.69
CA GLY A 59 3.83 -15.05 32.98
C GLY A 59 3.56 -16.54 32.83
N GLU A 60 3.53 -17.27 33.95
CA GLU A 60 3.23 -18.71 34.00
C GLU A 60 1.84 -19.05 33.45
N ASP A 61 0.92 -18.09 33.48
CA ASP A 61 -0.43 -18.14 32.91
C ASP A 61 -0.46 -17.84 31.40
N GLY A 62 0.69 -17.63 30.77
CA GLY A 62 0.82 -17.24 29.36
C GLY A 62 0.45 -15.78 29.09
N VAL A 63 0.22 -14.96 30.13
CA VAL A 63 -0.16 -13.56 29.97
C VAL A 63 1.08 -12.68 29.86
N LEU A 64 1.11 -11.83 28.84
CA LEU A 64 2.17 -10.84 28.68
C LEU A 64 2.00 -9.70 29.68
N THR A 65 2.98 -9.54 30.55
CA THR A 65 3.16 -8.33 31.35
C THR A 65 4.02 -7.36 30.57
N THR A 66 3.45 -6.21 30.24
CA THR A 66 4.19 -5.08 29.67
C THR A 66 3.86 -3.80 30.45
N PRO A 67 4.73 -2.78 30.39
CA PRO A 67 4.49 -1.50 31.05
C PRO A 67 3.25 -0.74 30.55
N GLU A 68 2.77 -1.00 29.32
CA GLU A 68 1.65 -0.29 28.70
C GLU A 68 0.57 -1.26 28.17
N ARG A 69 -0.28 -1.75 29.08
CA ARG A 69 -1.39 -2.69 28.77
C ARG A 69 -2.37 -2.24 27.66
N ALA A 70 -2.37 -0.96 27.29
CA ALA A 70 -3.30 -0.37 26.31
C ALA A 70 -2.67 -0.08 24.93
N ALA A 71 -1.37 -0.35 24.73
CA ALA A 71 -0.64 0.18 23.56
C ALA A 71 -0.71 -0.68 22.28
N TRP A 72 -1.25 -1.91 22.34
CA TRP A 72 -1.26 -2.86 21.22
C TRP A 72 -2.59 -3.05 20.49
N ALA A 73 -3.71 -2.56 21.05
CA ALA A 73 -5.03 -2.74 20.46
C ALA A 73 -5.08 -2.18 19.03
N GLY A 74 -5.43 -3.04 18.06
CA GLY A 74 -5.52 -2.65 16.65
C GLY A 74 -4.18 -2.44 15.93
N ARG A 75 -3.03 -2.73 16.56
CA ARG A 75 -1.70 -2.56 15.96
C ARG A 75 -1.08 -3.91 15.55
N THR A 76 -0.12 -3.85 14.63
CA THR A 76 0.82 -4.96 14.40
C THR A 76 1.79 -5.00 15.58
N VAL A 77 2.01 -6.19 16.13
CA VAL A 77 2.96 -6.42 17.23
C VAL A 77 4.00 -7.41 16.73
N VAL A 78 5.27 -7.08 16.93
CA VAL A 78 6.40 -7.95 16.63
C VAL A 78 7.00 -8.41 17.94
N LEU A 79 7.16 -9.71 18.09
CA LEU A 79 7.81 -10.37 19.21
C LEU A 79 9.26 -10.72 18.84
N VAL A 80 10.19 -10.44 19.74
CA VAL A 80 11.58 -10.91 19.67
C VAL A 80 11.78 -11.81 20.88
N ALA A 81 12.07 -13.09 20.66
CA ALA A 81 12.28 -14.06 21.72
C ALA A 81 13.50 -14.92 21.40
N ASP A 82 14.09 -15.55 22.42
CA ASP A 82 15.18 -16.52 22.22
C ASP A 82 14.62 -17.89 21.80
N ASP A 83 13.37 -18.18 22.16
CA ASP A 83 12.68 -19.42 21.85
C ASP A 83 11.37 -19.19 21.07
N THR A 84 11.12 -20.07 20.10
CA THR A 84 9.96 -19.99 19.21
C THR A 84 8.67 -20.41 19.91
N GLU A 85 8.74 -21.33 20.88
CA GLU A 85 7.59 -21.76 21.67
C GLU A 85 7.09 -20.60 22.55
N GLN A 86 8.01 -19.92 23.25
CA GLN A 86 7.72 -18.69 24.00
C GLN A 86 7.06 -17.62 23.12
N ALA A 87 7.58 -17.39 21.92
CA ALA A 87 7.02 -16.43 20.97
C ALA A 87 5.61 -16.82 20.49
N SER A 88 5.37 -18.11 20.25
CA SER A 88 4.07 -18.64 19.81
C SER A 88 3.00 -18.49 20.90
N ALA A 89 3.33 -18.84 22.15
CA ALA A 89 2.46 -18.66 23.30
C ALA A 89 2.10 -17.18 23.52
N ALA A 90 3.11 -16.30 23.48
CA ALA A 90 2.93 -14.85 23.55
C ALA A 90 2.03 -14.32 22.41
N ALA A 91 2.21 -14.82 21.18
CA ALA A 91 1.38 -14.43 20.04
C ALA A 91 -0.10 -14.86 20.21
N ALA A 92 -0.35 -16.05 20.77
CA ALA A 92 -1.70 -16.52 21.07
C ALA A 92 -2.39 -15.63 22.12
N SER A 93 -1.67 -15.28 23.19
CA SER A 93 -2.13 -14.37 24.24
C SER A 93 -2.50 -12.98 23.68
N LEU A 94 -1.66 -12.41 22.81
CA LEU A 94 -1.92 -11.13 22.14
C LEU A 94 -3.15 -11.15 21.23
N ARG A 95 -3.43 -12.27 20.55
CA ARG A 95 -4.67 -12.42 19.75
C ARG A 95 -5.90 -12.32 20.65
N GLY A 96 -5.90 -13.03 21.78
CA GLY A 96 -6.96 -12.94 22.78
C GLY A 96 -7.15 -11.52 23.33
N ALA A 97 -6.07 -10.73 23.38
CA ALA A 97 -6.07 -9.34 23.84
C ALA A 97 -6.32 -8.28 22.74
N GLY A 98 -6.73 -8.69 21.53
CA GLY A 98 -7.13 -7.75 20.45
C GLY A 98 -5.99 -7.17 19.60
N ALA A 99 -4.80 -7.78 19.62
CA ALA A 99 -3.74 -7.44 18.67
C ALA A 99 -4.13 -7.91 17.25
N LYS A 100 -4.01 -7.02 16.25
CA LYS A 100 -4.49 -7.30 14.88
C LYS A 100 -3.59 -8.30 14.14
N ARG A 101 -2.28 -8.27 14.41
CA ARG A 101 -1.30 -9.09 13.71
C ARG A 101 -0.04 -9.30 14.57
N PRO A 102 -0.03 -10.31 15.46
CA PRO A 102 1.19 -10.71 16.15
C PRO A 102 2.10 -11.50 15.21
N LEU A 103 3.33 -11.05 15.09
CA LEU A 103 4.42 -11.64 14.32
C LEU A 103 5.59 -11.91 15.28
N PHE A 104 6.47 -12.83 14.96
CA PHE A 104 7.69 -13.04 15.75
C PHE A 104 8.91 -13.19 14.84
N LEU A 105 10.09 -12.76 15.30
CA LEU A 105 11.35 -13.01 14.60
C LEU A 105 11.70 -14.50 14.73
N ALA A 106 11.80 -15.20 13.61
CA ALA A 106 12.13 -16.63 13.56
C ALA A 106 13.64 -16.91 13.68
N GLU A 107 14.47 -15.90 13.40
CA GLU A 107 15.91 -15.99 13.45
C GLU A 107 16.44 -15.50 14.81
N PRO A 108 17.62 -15.96 15.26
CA PRO A 108 18.25 -15.41 16.46
C PRO A 108 18.40 -13.89 16.36
N PHE A 109 18.09 -13.17 17.45
CA PHE A 109 18.24 -11.72 17.48
C PHE A 109 19.65 -11.24 17.08
N ALA A 110 20.68 -12.02 17.42
CA ALA A 110 22.06 -11.74 17.05
C ALA A 110 22.25 -11.60 15.51
N ALA A 111 21.55 -12.42 14.72
CA ALA A 111 21.60 -12.35 13.25
C ALA A 111 21.00 -11.03 12.75
N PHE A 112 19.85 -10.63 13.29
CA PHE A 112 19.24 -9.33 12.98
C PHE A 112 20.15 -8.17 13.40
N ALA A 113 20.72 -8.24 14.60
CA ALA A 113 21.58 -7.20 15.15
C ALA A 113 22.89 -7.04 14.35
N ALA A 114 23.47 -8.14 13.88
CA ALA A 114 24.65 -8.14 13.01
C ALA A 114 24.31 -7.59 11.61
N ALA A 115 23.17 -7.98 11.05
CA ALA A 115 22.74 -7.52 9.73
C ALA A 115 22.31 -6.04 9.73
N ARG A 116 21.74 -5.53 10.83
CA ARG A 116 21.12 -4.21 10.92
C ARG A 116 21.52 -3.46 12.21
N PRO A 117 22.84 -3.26 12.46
CA PRO A 117 23.31 -2.69 13.72
C PRO A 117 22.75 -1.30 14.01
N PHE A 118 22.49 -0.51 12.95
CA PHE A 118 21.91 0.85 13.02
C PHE A 118 20.44 0.90 13.50
N LEU A 119 19.73 -0.22 13.52
CA LEU A 119 18.40 -0.36 14.11
C LEU A 119 18.43 -0.82 15.58
N THR A 120 19.61 -1.17 16.09
CA THR A 120 19.80 -1.63 17.46
C THR A 120 20.59 -0.63 18.28
N ALA A 121 20.50 -0.73 19.61
CA ALA A 121 21.31 0.06 20.54
C ALA A 121 21.47 -0.70 21.85
N ALA A 122 22.54 -0.40 22.58
CA ALA A 122 22.67 -0.82 23.98
C ALA A 122 21.59 -0.14 24.83
N GLY A 123 21.09 -0.83 25.86
CA GLY A 123 20.03 -0.32 26.74
C GLY A 123 20.40 0.96 27.46
N SER A 124 21.68 1.15 27.78
CA SER A 124 22.25 2.37 28.38
C SER A 124 22.31 3.57 27.42
N SER A 125 22.12 3.34 26.12
CA SER A 125 22.21 4.40 25.12
C SER A 125 21.00 5.34 25.16
N SER A 126 21.25 6.64 25.00
CA SER A 126 20.18 7.65 24.78
C SER A 126 19.32 7.40 23.54
N LYS A 127 19.76 6.51 22.63
CA LYS A 127 19.03 6.07 21.43
C LYS A 127 18.11 4.86 21.68
N ALA A 128 18.28 4.15 22.79
CA ALA A 128 17.65 2.85 23.03
C ALA A 128 16.12 2.92 23.08
N GLY A 129 15.56 3.96 23.70
CA GLY A 129 14.11 4.21 23.75
C GLY A 129 13.58 4.99 22.55
N LYS A 130 14.46 5.49 21.66
CA LYS A 130 14.07 6.33 20.53
C LYS A 130 13.97 5.49 19.27
N ARG A 131 12.78 5.49 18.67
CA ARG A 131 12.54 4.82 17.40
C ARG A 131 13.58 5.27 16.34
N PRO A 132 14.13 4.34 15.55
CA PRO A 132 15.07 4.70 14.50
C PRO A 132 14.37 5.54 13.42
N PRO A 133 15.13 6.36 12.67
CA PRO A 133 14.58 7.00 11.49
C PRO A 133 14.14 5.93 10.47
N ALA A 134 13.20 6.28 9.59
CA ALA A 134 12.73 5.38 8.56
C ALA A 134 13.83 5.12 7.50
N TYR A 135 13.81 3.92 6.94
CA TYR A 135 14.65 3.50 5.81
C TYR A 135 13.76 3.08 4.63
N PRO A 136 14.29 3.07 3.40
CA PRO A 136 13.59 2.49 2.27
C PRO A 136 13.40 0.98 2.45
N SER A 137 12.38 0.44 1.79
CA SER A 137 12.10 -1.00 1.79
C SER A 137 13.20 -1.73 1.02
N CYS A 138 13.72 -2.82 1.58
CA CYS A 138 14.69 -3.69 0.94
C CYS A 138 13.96 -4.70 0.04
N ILE A 139 14.11 -4.54 -1.27
CA ILE A 139 13.54 -5.44 -2.28
C ILE A 139 14.46 -6.64 -2.48
N LEU A 140 15.71 -6.39 -2.86
CA LEU A 140 16.78 -7.39 -2.96
C LEU A 140 17.87 -7.11 -1.93
N PRO A 141 18.14 -8.01 -0.98
CA PRO A 141 19.17 -7.83 0.05
C PRO A 141 20.53 -7.47 -0.54
N GLY A 142 21.16 -6.45 0.02
CA GLY A 142 22.50 -6.01 -0.39
C GLY A 142 22.56 -5.26 -1.72
N LEU A 143 21.46 -5.20 -2.47
CA LEU A 143 21.45 -4.62 -3.82
C LEU A 143 20.38 -3.56 -4.05
N LEU A 144 19.11 -3.82 -3.76
CA LEU A 144 18.01 -3.00 -4.30
C LEU A 144 17.04 -2.54 -3.21
N TYR A 145 16.96 -1.23 -3.04
CA TYR A 145 16.07 -0.55 -2.09
C TYR A 145 15.06 0.33 -2.81
N LEU A 146 13.81 0.32 -2.34
CA LEU A 146 12.69 1.10 -2.88
C LEU A 146 12.10 2.02 -1.80
N GLY A 147 12.09 3.32 -2.07
CA GLY A 147 11.55 4.29 -1.11
C GLY A 147 10.95 5.54 -1.73
N ASP A 148 10.88 6.59 -0.93
CA ASP A 148 10.24 7.86 -1.27
C ASP A 148 11.20 9.06 -1.14
N ILE A 149 10.65 10.26 -1.32
CA ILE A 149 11.46 11.48 -1.32
C ILE A 149 12.04 11.81 0.08
N GLU A 150 11.42 11.34 1.16
CA GLU A 150 11.96 11.53 2.51
C GLU A 150 13.17 10.63 2.76
N ASP A 151 13.18 9.44 2.16
CA ASP A 151 14.36 8.56 2.19
C ASP A 151 15.50 9.18 1.37
N ALA A 152 15.18 9.84 0.26
CA ALA A 152 16.16 10.44 -0.65
C ALA A 152 16.91 11.65 -0.07
N VAL A 153 16.26 12.46 0.78
CA VAL A 153 16.96 13.53 1.51
C VAL A 153 17.91 12.97 2.59
N ALA A 154 17.79 11.70 2.95
CA ALA A 154 18.64 11.01 3.92
C ALA A 154 19.72 10.13 3.25
N LEU A 155 20.06 10.37 1.98
CA LEU A 155 21.05 9.61 1.23
C LEU A 155 22.41 9.39 1.95
N PRO A 156 23.01 10.38 2.64
CA PRO A 156 24.25 10.15 3.39
C PRO A 156 24.12 9.02 4.41
N ARG A 157 22.97 8.95 5.12
CA ARG A 157 22.67 7.88 6.06
C ARG A 157 22.47 6.54 5.35
N LEU A 158 21.84 6.53 4.18
CA LEU A 158 21.64 5.30 3.41
C LEU A 158 22.98 4.74 2.90
N LYS A 159 23.91 5.62 2.50
CA LYS A 159 25.28 5.25 2.13
C LYS A 159 26.00 4.57 3.29
N GLU A 160 25.98 5.19 4.47
CA GLU A 160 26.65 4.66 5.67
C GLU A 160 26.02 3.35 6.17
N HIS A 161 24.69 3.29 6.27
CA HIS A 161 24.01 2.20 6.95
C HIS A 161 23.62 1.03 6.03
N LEU A 162 23.37 1.29 4.75
CA LEU A 162 22.86 0.30 3.80
C LEU A 162 23.82 0.03 2.63
N GLY A 163 25.01 0.66 2.60
CA GLY A 163 25.96 0.50 1.51
C GLY A 163 25.45 1.07 0.17
N VAL A 164 24.53 2.04 0.21
CA VAL A 164 24.00 2.67 -1.00
C VAL A 164 25.11 3.48 -1.69
N THR A 165 25.42 3.09 -2.92
CA THR A 165 26.45 3.72 -3.77
C THR A 165 25.83 4.42 -4.98
N HIS A 166 24.61 4.01 -5.34
CA HIS A 166 23.88 4.45 -6.51
C HIS A 166 22.46 4.86 -6.12
N ALA A 167 21.93 5.91 -6.74
CA ALA A 167 20.55 6.32 -6.55
C ALA A 167 19.86 6.68 -7.87
N ILE A 168 18.60 6.25 -8.00
CA ILE A 168 17.75 6.54 -9.15
C ILE A 168 16.57 7.40 -8.68
N THR A 169 16.48 8.62 -9.21
CA THR A 169 15.33 9.51 -8.99
C THR A 169 14.38 9.43 -10.18
N ALA A 170 13.18 8.88 -9.98
CA ALA A 170 12.10 8.85 -10.96
C ALA A 170 11.09 10.00 -10.74
N LEU A 171 11.49 11.23 -11.09
CA LEU A 171 10.70 12.46 -10.95
C LEU A 171 10.96 13.36 -12.17
N ALA A 172 9.89 13.83 -12.83
CA ALA A 172 10.01 14.86 -13.87
C ALA A 172 10.62 16.17 -13.34
N ASP A 173 10.10 16.65 -12.20
CA ASP A 173 10.50 17.94 -11.60
C ASP A 173 11.01 17.74 -10.16
N PRO A 174 12.28 17.29 -9.98
CA PRO A 174 12.84 17.10 -8.65
C PRO A 174 13.14 18.44 -7.96
N PRO A 175 12.81 18.59 -6.66
CA PRO A 175 13.05 19.84 -5.94
C PRO A 175 14.55 20.12 -5.77
N ALA A 176 14.93 21.40 -5.67
CA ALA A 176 16.31 21.82 -5.53
C ALA A 176 17.01 21.23 -4.28
N SER A 177 16.26 21.05 -3.18
CA SER A 177 16.75 20.41 -1.96
C SER A 177 17.19 18.96 -2.18
N LEU A 178 16.47 18.22 -3.03
CA LEU A 178 16.85 16.85 -3.39
C LEU A 178 18.13 16.84 -4.22
N LYS A 179 18.25 17.73 -5.21
CA LYS A 179 19.48 17.87 -6.01
C LYS A 179 20.69 18.19 -5.13
N ALA A 180 20.52 19.05 -4.12
CA ALA A 180 21.56 19.37 -3.15
C ALA A 180 21.94 18.15 -2.30
N ALA A 181 20.96 17.43 -1.75
CA ALA A 181 21.20 16.22 -0.93
C ALA A 181 21.93 15.11 -1.71
N VAL A 182 21.58 14.90 -2.98
CA VAL A 182 22.28 13.95 -3.87
C VAL A 182 23.73 14.36 -4.07
N ARG A 183 23.98 15.65 -4.35
CA ARG A 183 25.34 16.18 -4.54
C ARG A 183 26.19 16.01 -3.28
N GLU A 184 25.62 16.28 -2.11
CA GLU A 184 26.29 16.15 -0.81
C GLU A 184 26.61 14.70 -0.46
N ALA A 185 25.71 13.76 -0.77
CA ALA A 185 25.92 12.34 -0.47
C ALA A 185 27.09 11.70 -1.25
N GLY A 186 27.47 12.30 -2.39
CA GLY A 186 28.55 11.76 -3.24
C GLY A 186 28.29 10.32 -3.68
N VAL A 187 27.03 10.03 -4.04
CA VAL A 187 26.61 8.76 -4.65
C VAL A 187 26.43 8.96 -6.15
N ARG A 188 26.63 7.90 -6.94
CA ARG A 188 26.30 7.95 -8.37
C ARG A 188 24.80 8.13 -8.52
N HIS A 189 24.38 8.91 -9.52
CA HIS A 189 22.97 9.26 -9.64
C HIS A 189 22.44 9.20 -11.06
N LEU A 190 21.29 8.54 -11.24
CA LEU A 190 20.52 8.51 -12.48
C LEU A 190 19.21 9.28 -12.30
N TRP A 191 18.94 10.21 -13.22
CA TRP A 191 17.70 10.99 -13.26
C TRP A 191 16.77 10.44 -14.34
N CYS A 192 15.65 9.85 -13.93
CA CYS A 192 14.59 9.40 -14.83
C CYS A 192 13.44 10.43 -14.79
N ALA A 193 13.43 11.35 -15.76
CA ALA A 193 12.45 12.43 -15.80
C ALA A 193 11.07 11.90 -16.27
N VAL A 194 10.26 11.42 -15.32
CA VAL A 194 8.95 10.83 -15.62
C VAL A 194 7.85 11.34 -14.68
N ARG A 195 6.69 11.70 -15.27
CA ARG A 195 5.47 12.08 -14.54
C ARG A 195 4.65 10.84 -14.18
N ASP A 196 3.91 10.90 -13.08
CA ASP A 196 3.09 9.77 -12.62
C ASP A 196 1.70 9.76 -13.27
N VAL A 197 1.68 9.64 -14.59
CA VAL A 197 0.45 9.63 -15.38
C VAL A 197 0.49 8.46 -16.36
N ALA A 198 -0.67 7.86 -16.65
CA ALA A 198 -0.76 6.66 -17.48
C ALA A 198 -0.20 6.85 -18.91
N ALA A 199 -0.20 8.09 -19.43
CA ALA A 199 0.30 8.41 -20.76
C ALA A 199 1.82 8.70 -20.81
N ALA A 200 2.53 8.71 -19.67
CA ALA A 200 3.97 8.96 -19.68
C ALA A 200 4.74 7.72 -20.16
N ASP A 201 5.71 7.91 -21.05
CA ASP A 201 6.59 6.84 -21.50
C ASP A 201 7.63 6.55 -20.41
N ILE A 202 7.35 5.57 -19.56
CA ILE A 202 8.32 5.11 -18.55
C ILE A 202 9.31 4.08 -19.12
N LYS A 203 8.97 3.46 -20.26
CA LYS A 203 9.71 2.35 -20.84
C LYS A 203 11.09 2.81 -21.34
N GLU A 204 11.21 4.04 -21.83
CA GLU A 204 12.49 4.65 -22.22
C GLU A 204 13.56 4.67 -21.10
N HIS A 205 13.14 4.49 -19.85
CA HIS A 205 14.02 4.48 -18.67
C HIS A 205 14.40 3.08 -18.21
N PHE A 206 13.79 2.02 -18.75
CA PHE A 206 14.00 0.64 -18.26
C PHE A 206 15.42 0.16 -18.49
N ASP A 207 15.95 0.29 -19.72
CA ASP A 207 17.32 -0.13 -20.03
C ASP A 207 18.35 0.67 -19.24
N LYS A 208 18.17 2.00 -19.14
CA LYS A 208 19.06 2.89 -18.37
C LYS A 208 19.07 2.52 -16.89
N ALA A 209 17.90 2.27 -16.30
CA ALA A 209 17.79 1.87 -14.91
C ALA A 209 18.41 0.49 -14.68
N ARG A 210 18.20 -0.47 -15.58
CA ARG A 210 18.84 -1.78 -15.54
C ARG A 210 20.36 -1.66 -15.53
N ASP A 211 20.94 -0.98 -16.51
CA ASP A 211 22.40 -0.84 -16.64
C ASP A 211 23.01 -0.18 -15.40
N PHE A 212 22.31 0.80 -14.85
CA PHE A 212 22.73 1.49 -13.65
C PHE A 212 22.67 0.60 -12.40
N ILE A 213 21.69 -0.30 -12.30
CA ILE A 213 21.63 -1.30 -11.23
C ILE A 213 22.72 -2.35 -11.41
N ALA A 214 22.97 -2.79 -12.65
CA ALA A 214 24.04 -3.74 -12.96
C ALA A 214 25.44 -3.15 -12.65
N ASP A 215 25.70 -1.86 -12.92
CA ASP A 215 26.96 -1.20 -12.54
C ASP A 215 27.16 -1.18 -11.03
N ALA A 216 26.09 -0.99 -10.25
CA ALA A 216 26.17 -1.05 -8.79
C ALA A 216 26.46 -2.47 -8.29
N GLU A 217 25.76 -3.47 -8.84
CA GLU A 217 25.94 -4.88 -8.50
C GLU A 217 27.38 -5.34 -8.80
N ALA A 218 27.90 -5.00 -9.99
CA ALA A 218 29.26 -5.32 -10.39
C ALA A 218 30.33 -4.70 -9.49
N ARG A 219 30.02 -3.58 -8.82
CA ARG A 219 30.91 -2.90 -7.87
C ARG A 219 30.69 -3.35 -6.42
N GLY A 220 29.82 -4.33 -6.17
CA GLY A 220 29.46 -4.77 -4.83
C GLY A 220 28.72 -3.71 -4.01
N GLY A 221 28.04 -2.78 -4.67
CA GLY A 221 27.29 -1.69 -4.03
C GLY A 221 25.78 -1.89 -4.14
N ALA A 222 25.02 -1.06 -3.42
CA ALA A 222 23.56 -1.04 -3.49
C ALA A 222 22.98 0.18 -4.20
N VAL A 223 21.78 0.00 -4.74
CA VAL A 223 20.97 1.01 -5.43
C VAL A 223 19.74 1.37 -4.60
N PHE A 224 19.52 2.66 -4.45
CA PHE A 224 18.29 3.22 -3.91
C PHE A 224 17.44 3.84 -5.04
N VAL A 225 16.26 3.27 -5.28
CA VAL A 225 15.31 3.73 -6.30
C VAL A 225 14.13 4.42 -5.63
N HIS A 226 13.80 5.65 -6.04
CA HIS A 226 12.69 6.38 -5.45
C HIS A 226 11.97 7.30 -6.42
N CYS A 227 10.76 7.69 -6.03
CA CYS A 227 9.99 8.76 -6.66
C CYS A 227 9.46 9.68 -5.56
N SER A 228 8.23 10.20 -5.71
CA SER A 228 7.61 11.01 -4.66
C SER A 228 7.18 10.17 -3.45
N ARG A 229 6.51 9.03 -3.68
CA ARG A 229 5.93 8.17 -2.61
C ARG A 229 6.48 6.73 -2.60
N GLY A 230 7.27 6.34 -3.60
CA GLY A 230 7.69 4.95 -3.76
C GLY A 230 6.52 4.00 -4.04
N VAL A 231 5.53 4.45 -4.81
CA VAL A 231 4.29 3.71 -5.10
C VAL A 231 4.26 3.22 -6.55
N SER A 232 4.51 4.14 -7.50
CA SER A 232 4.25 3.89 -8.93
C SER A 232 5.51 3.96 -9.80
N ARG A 233 6.04 5.15 -10.11
CA ARG A 233 7.21 5.33 -11.00
C ARG A 233 8.44 4.49 -10.61
N SER A 234 8.95 4.66 -9.39
CA SER A 234 10.13 3.92 -8.94
C SER A 234 9.87 2.44 -8.77
N ALA A 235 8.66 2.06 -8.37
CA ALA A 235 8.25 0.66 -8.32
C ALA A 235 8.29 0.03 -9.71
N SER A 236 7.84 0.76 -10.74
CA SER A 236 7.85 0.28 -12.13
C SER A 236 9.27 0.00 -12.63
N LEU A 237 10.24 0.88 -12.32
CA LEU A 237 11.65 0.64 -12.65
C LEU A 237 12.21 -0.60 -11.95
N VAL A 238 11.85 -0.80 -10.67
CA VAL A 238 12.24 -2.00 -9.91
C VAL A 238 11.63 -3.26 -10.54
N LEU A 239 10.34 -3.24 -10.90
CA LEU A 239 9.67 -4.38 -11.52
C LEU A 239 10.29 -4.71 -12.89
N ALA A 240 10.56 -3.71 -13.72
CA ALA A 240 11.24 -3.90 -15.00
C ALA A 240 12.62 -4.55 -14.86
N PHE A 241 13.40 -4.12 -13.86
CA PHE A 241 14.68 -4.73 -13.53
C PHE A 241 14.52 -6.20 -13.10
N LEU A 242 13.59 -6.50 -12.20
CA LEU A 242 13.34 -7.87 -11.73
C LEU A 242 12.95 -8.81 -12.89
N MET A 243 12.07 -8.36 -13.79
CA MET A 243 11.68 -9.15 -14.96
C MET A 243 12.86 -9.47 -15.86
N ARG A 244 13.68 -8.46 -16.19
CA ARG A 244 14.78 -8.64 -17.13
C ARG A 244 15.97 -9.39 -16.55
N GLU A 245 16.45 -8.95 -15.39
CA GLU A 245 17.72 -9.42 -14.81
C GLU A 245 17.56 -10.58 -13.84
N ARG A 246 16.37 -10.77 -13.27
CA ARG A 246 16.06 -11.90 -12.39
C ARG A 246 15.10 -12.90 -13.02
N LYS A 247 14.71 -12.69 -14.28
CA LYS A 247 13.79 -13.56 -15.05
C LYS A 247 12.51 -13.84 -14.27
N THR A 248 12.07 -12.88 -13.46
CA THR A 248 10.92 -13.02 -12.58
C THR A 248 9.68 -12.53 -13.33
N PRO A 249 8.64 -13.33 -13.54
CA PRO A 249 7.41 -12.86 -14.18
C PRO A 249 6.82 -11.62 -13.50
N LEU A 250 6.08 -10.78 -14.21
CA LEU A 250 5.53 -9.52 -13.67
C LEU A 250 4.68 -9.77 -12.41
N SER A 251 3.89 -10.85 -12.42
CA SER A 251 3.05 -11.26 -11.29
C SER A 251 3.89 -11.55 -10.03
N GLU A 252 4.97 -12.30 -10.18
CA GLU A 252 5.90 -12.62 -9.10
C GLU A 252 6.73 -11.42 -8.66
N ALA A 253 7.18 -10.59 -9.60
CA ALA A 253 7.89 -9.35 -9.31
C ALA A 253 7.01 -8.38 -8.50
N LEU A 254 5.73 -8.27 -8.87
CA LEU A 254 4.73 -7.47 -8.16
C LEU A 254 4.45 -8.07 -6.77
N ALA A 255 4.30 -9.39 -6.65
CA ALA A 255 4.12 -10.07 -5.38
C ALA A 255 5.33 -9.87 -4.44
N LEU A 256 6.55 -9.97 -4.97
CA LEU A 256 7.77 -9.71 -4.21
C LEU A 256 7.83 -8.25 -3.74
N ALA A 257 7.62 -7.29 -4.64
CA ALA A 257 7.69 -5.87 -4.32
C ALA A 257 6.59 -5.45 -3.32
N THR A 258 5.36 -5.93 -3.49
CA THR A 258 4.23 -5.66 -2.57
C THR A 258 4.43 -6.36 -1.22
N GLY A 259 4.99 -7.57 -1.19
CA GLY A 259 5.35 -8.26 0.05
C GLY A 259 6.38 -7.49 0.89
N ARG A 260 7.26 -6.71 0.26
CA ARG A 260 8.29 -5.89 0.94
C ARG A 260 7.90 -4.43 1.13
N ARG A 261 6.98 -3.93 0.30
CA ARG A 261 6.42 -2.58 0.36
C ARG A 261 4.94 -2.64 -0.10
N PRO A 262 3.98 -2.86 0.82
CA PRO A 262 2.56 -3.09 0.50
C PRO A 262 1.84 -1.95 -0.23
N ILE A 263 2.43 -0.76 -0.25
CA ILE A 263 1.89 0.40 -0.97
C ILE A 263 2.34 0.45 -2.44
N VAL A 264 3.15 -0.50 -2.92
CA VAL A 264 3.51 -0.62 -4.33
C VAL A 264 2.24 -0.82 -5.13
N ASN A 265 1.99 0.11 -6.06
CA ASN A 265 0.85 0.10 -6.94
C ASN A 265 1.15 1.02 -8.13
N PRO A 266 1.86 0.53 -9.17
CA PRO A 266 2.03 1.28 -10.41
C PRO A 266 0.71 1.70 -11.02
N ASN A 267 0.68 2.88 -11.64
CA ASN A 267 -0.51 3.31 -12.36
C ASN A 267 -0.80 2.36 -13.54
N GLU A 268 -2.04 2.38 -14.02
CA GLU A 268 -2.52 1.51 -15.10
C GLU A 268 -1.69 1.55 -16.39
N GLY A 269 -1.19 2.73 -16.78
CA GLY A 269 -0.36 2.88 -17.98
C GLY A 269 1.01 2.26 -17.81
N PHE A 270 1.62 2.39 -16.63
CA PHE A 270 2.90 1.75 -16.32
C PHE A 270 2.77 0.25 -16.17
N LEU A 271 1.71 -0.25 -15.55
CA LEU A 271 1.45 -1.69 -15.55
C LEU A 271 1.33 -2.21 -16.99
N ARG A 272 0.64 -1.49 -17.89
CA ARG A 272 0.56 -1.86 -19.32
C ARG A 272 1.93 -1.92 -19.97
N CYS A 273 2.75 -0.90 -19.77
CA CYS A 273 4.13 -0.88 -20.25
C CYS A 273 4.94 -2.07 -19.72
N LEU A 274 4.75 -2.44 -18.45
CA LEU A 274 5.44 -3.59 -17.83
C LEU A 274 4.97 -4.93 -18.40
N ALA A 275 3.67 -5.11 -18.63
CA ALA A 275 3.14 -6.34 -19.23
C ALA A 275 3.54 -6.49 -20.71
N GLU A 276 3.57 -5.39 -21.46
CA GLU A 276 4.11 -5.37 -22.82
C GLU A 276 5.60 -5.70 -22.83
N TYR A 277 6.36 -5.15 -21.87
CA TYR A 277 7.77 -5.43 -21.72
C TYR A 277 8.04 -6.90 -21.33
N GLU A 278 7.23 -7.50 -20.45
CA GLU A 278 7.32 -8.93 -20.17
C GLU A 278 7.10 -9.77 -21.43
N ARG A 279 6.08 -9.43 -22.22
CA ARG A 279 5.81 -10.10 -23.50
C ARG A 279 6.96 -9.98 -24.49
N GLU A 280 7.63 -8.84 -24.53
CA GLU A 280 8.84 -8.66 -25.35
C GLU A 280 10.02 -9.50 -24.86
N LEU A 281 10.11 -9.75 -23.55
CA LEU A 281 11.18 -10.56 -22.96
C LEU A 281 10.94 -12.07 -23.10
N THR A 282 9.69 -12.54 -22.96
CA THR A 282 9.36 -13.98 -22.91
C THR A 282 8.67 -14.50 -24.16
N GLY A 283 8.06 -13.63 -24.96
CA GLY A 283 7.13 -14.02 -26.03
C GLY A 283 5.74 -14.43 -25.53
N GLU A 284 5.53 -14.50 -24.22
CA GLU A 284 4.31 -14.96 -23.57
C GLU A 284 3.51 -13.80 -22.97
N ARG A 285 2.22 -14.00 -22.74
CA ARG A 285 1.38 -12.97 -22.12
C ARG A 285 1.66 -12.86 -20.62
N SER A 286 1.66 -11.64 -20.10
CA SER A 286 1.78 -11.39 -18.66
C SER A 286 0.64 -12.03 -17.86
N GLY A 287 0.93 -12.60 -16.70
CA GLY A 287 -0.09 -13.08 -15.75
C GLY A 287 -0.82 -11.97 -14.97
N VAL A 288 -0.55 -10.69 -15.28
CA VAL A 288 -1.14 -9.53 -14.58
C VAL A 288 -2.17 -8.83 -15.46
N TYR A 289 -3.41 -8.74 -14.97
CA TYR A 289 -4.47 -8.00 -15.65
C TYR A 289 -4.37 -6.51 -15.46
N ILE A 290 -4.51 -5.81 -16.58
CA ILE A 290 -4.43 -4.36 -16.66
C ILE A 290 -5.62 -3.89 -17.49
N PRO A 291 -6.53 -3.09 -16.91
CA PRO A 291 -7.64 -2.52 -17.67
C PRO A 291 -7.10 -1.78 -18.90
N GLN A 292 -7.60 -2.14 -20.09
CA GLN A 292 -7.33 -1.33 -21.27
C GLN A 292 -8.09 0.00 -21.14
N GLN A 293 -7.45 1.10 -21.56
CA GLN A 293 -8.25 2.28 -21.91
C GLN A 293 -9.13 1.88 -23.09
N ALA A 294 -10.43 2.22 -23.02
CA ALA A 294 -11.31 2.01 -24.15
C ALA A 294 -10.66 2.65 -25.38
N PRO A 295 -10.38 1.90 -26.45
CA PRO A 295 -9.79 2.49 -27.64
C PRO A 295 -10.75 3.55 -28.17
N ALA A 296 -10.20 4.68 -28.59
CA ALA A 296 -10.90 5.63 -29.43
C ALA A 296 -11.18 4.95 -30.79
N GLY A 297 -12.26 4.16 -30.83
CA GLY A 297 -12.67 3.35 -31.99
C GLY A 297 -12.22 1.88 -31.93
N GLY A 298 -13.20 0.95 -32.01
CA GLY A 298 -13.00 -0.50 -32.24
C GLY A 298 -12.29 -1.27 -31.10
N GLY A 299 -12.94 -2.11 -30.30
CA GLY A 299 -13.61 -3.33 -30.74
C GLY A 299 -12.73 -4.55 -30.44
N GLY A 300 -12.39 -4.78 -29.17
CA GLY A 300 -11.70 -5.98 -28.70
C GLY A 300 -11.97 -6.18 -27.22
N ALA A 301 -12.22 -7.43 -26.81
CA ALA A 301 -12.38 -7.77 -25.40
C ALA A 301 -11.02 -7.82 -24.67
N PRO A 302 -10.93 -7.43 -23.39
CA PRO A 302 -9.71 -7.58 -22.62
C PRO A 302 -9.50 -9.07 -22.28
N ASP A 303 -8.30 -9.55 -22.54
CA ASP A 303 -8.03 -10.97 -22.77
C ASP A 303 -7.32 -11.64 -21.56
N LEU A 304 -7.48 -11.11 -20.34
CA LEU A 304 -6.87 -11.68 -19.10
C LEU A 304 -7.69 -11.38 -17.81
N PRO A 305 -7.59 -12.21 -16.75
CA PRO A 305 -8.36 -12.12 -15.51
C PRO A 305 -7.71 -11.24 -14.40
N PRO A 306 -8.47 -10.52 -13.53
CA PRO A 306 -7.93 -9.59 -12.53
C PRO A 306 -6.94 -10.25 -11.55
N TYR A 307 -6.03 -9.49 -10.93
CA TYR A 307 -4.93 -10.03 -10.07
C TYR A 307 -5.39 -10.88 -8.86
N TRP A 308 -6.65 -10.73 -8.45
CA TRP A 308 -7.28 -11.52 -7.39
C TRP A 308 -8.05 -12.73 -7.92
N ALA A 309 -8.12 -12.92 -9.25
CA ALA A 309 -8.67 -14.10 -9.86
C ALA A 309 -7.84 -15.34 -9.49
N ALA A 310 -8.50 -16.49 -9.41
CA ALA A 310 -7.86 -17.76 -9.15
C ALA A 310 -6.79 -18.06 -10.21
N VAL A 311 -5.63 -18.55 -9.75
CA VAL A 311 -4.52 -18.97 -10.62
C VAL A 311 -4.79 -20.41 -11.05
N GLY A 312 -5.50 -20.58 -12.17
CA GLY A 312 -5.94 -21.87 -12.70
C GLY A 312 -7.46 -22.07 -12.61
N PRO A 313 -8.01 -23.14 -13.23
CA PRO A 313 -9.42 -23.48 -13.11
C PRO A 313 -9.78 -23.62 -11.62
N PRO A 314 -10.82 -22.94 -11.12
CA PRO A 314 -11.25 -23.09 -9.74
C PRO A 314 -11.56 -24.57 -9.49
N VAL A 315 -10.85 -25.19 -8.54
CA VAL A 315 -10.93 -26.62 -8.24
C VAL A 315 -12.38 -27.08 -8.16
N ALA A 316 -12.82 -27.88 -9.14
CA ALA A 316 -14.11 -28.56 -9.22
C ALA A 316 -15.35 -27.71 -8.86
N SER A 317 -15.45 -26.49 -9.37
CA SER A 317 -16.69 -25.73 -9.32
C SER A 317 -17.74 -26.38 -10.24
N ARG A 318 -18.76 -27.05 -9.68
CA ARG A 318 -19.97 -27.47 -10.45
C ARG A 318 -20.89 -26.29 -10.76
N ALA A 319 -20.36 -25.06 -10.72
CA ALA A 319 -21.16 -23.87 -10.89
C ALA A 319 -21.58 -23.68 -12.34
N THR A 320 -22.85 -23.33 -12.50
CA THR A 320 -23.46 -23.00 -13.80
C THR A 320 -24.23 -21.69 -13.69
N LEU A 321 -24.44 -21.03 -14.82
CA LEU A 321 -25.39 -19.94 -14.97
C LEU A 321 -26.62 -20.42 -15.73
N SER A 322 -27.73 -20.50 -15.02
CA SER A 322 -29.05 -20.74 -15.61
C SER A 322 -29.53 -19.45 -16.30
N VAL A 323 -29.69 -19.49 -17.62
CA VAL A 323 -30.15 -18.37 -18.44
C VAL A 323 -31.67 -18.43 -18.52
N ARG A 324 -32.35 -17.39 -18.02
CA ARG A 324 -33.81 -17.32 -17.93
C ARG A 324 -34.38 -16.14 -18.71
N LYS A 325 -35.57 -16.32 -19.31
CA LYS A 325 -36.34 -15.25 -19.95
C LYS A 325 -37.82 -15.52 -19.74
N GLY A 326 -38.56 -14.53 -19.21
CA GLY A 326 -40.01 -14.68 -19.00
C GLY A 326 -40.41 -15.77 -17.99
N GLY A 327 -39.50 -16.17 -17.09
CA GLY A 327 -39.74 -17.22 -16.10
C GLY A 327 -39.33 -18.63 -16.54
N GLU A 328 -39.07 -18.82 -17.84
CA GLU A 328 -38.59 -20.09 -18.40
C GLU A 328 -37.05 -20.13 -18.46
N GLU A 329 -36.51 -21.33 -18.28
CA GLU A 329 -35.07 -21.60 -18.38
C GLU A 329 -34.72 -21.97 -19.81
N LEU A 330 -33.88 -21.15 -20.44
CA LEU A 330 -33.50 -21.27 -21.83
C LEU A 330 -32.21 -22.07 -22.03
N ASP A 331 -31.24 -21.92 -21.12
CA ASP A 331 -29.91 -22.50 -21.27
C ASP A 331 -29.19 -22.60 -19.91
N SER A 332 -28.10 -23.38 -19.84
CA SER A 332 -27.23 -23.52 -18.67
C SER A 332 -25.77 -23.46 -19.07
N LEU A 333 -25.07 -22.39 -18.68
CA LEU A 333 -23.68 -22.15 -19.05
C LEU A 333 -22.73 -22.67 -17.97
N PRO A 334 -21.78 -23.57 -18.27
CA PRO A 334 -20.78 -23.98 -17.29
C PRO A 334 -19.82 -22.82 -16.99
N ILE A 335 -19.69 -22.47 -15.71
CA ILE A 335 -18.79 -21.39 -15.27
C ILE A 335 -17.69 -21.90 -14.33
N GLY A 336 -17.30 -23.18 -14.44
CA GLY A 336 -16.29 -23.82 -13.59
C GLY A 336 -14.94 -24.09 -14.26
N GLU A 337 -14.82 -23.83 -15.55
CA GLU A 337 -13.65 -24.21 -16.38
C GLU A 337 -12.59 -23.11 -16.46
N HIS A 338 -13.01 -21.85 -16.33
CA HIS A 338 -12.16 -20.68 -16.44
C HIS A 338 -12.27 -19.81 -15.19
N ALA A 339 -11.17 -19.13 -14.86
CA ALA A 339 -11.16 -18.19 -13.74
C ALA A 339 -12.02 -16.95 -14.01
N VAL A 340 -12.23 -16.60 -15.30
CA VAL A 340 -13.01 -15.44 -15.72
C VAL A 340 -13.86 -15.75 -16.93
N TYR A 341 -15.08 -15.20 -16.92
CA TYR A 341 -16.04 -15.22 -18.00
C TYR A 341 -16.51 -13.79 -18.30
N THR A 342 -16.41 -13.38 -19.56
CA THR A 342 -16.80 -12.05 -20.02
C THR A 342 -18.18 -12.06 -20.67
N PHE A 343 -18.95 -11.02 -20.39
CA PHE A 343 -20.30 -10.81 -20.92
C PHE A 343 -20.29 -9.56 -21.78
N GLY A 344 -20.83 -9.62 -22.99
CA GLY A 344 -20.89 -8.44 -23.84
C GLY A 344 -21.48 -8.69 -25.21
N ARG A 345 -21.78 -7.62 -25.94
CA ARG A 345 -22.32 -7.68 -27.30
C ARG A 345 -21.29 -8.14 -28.34
N SER A 346 -20.00 -8.06 -28.02
CA SER A 346 -18.93 -8.53 -28.90
C SER A 346 -18.98 -10.05 -29.05
N LEU A 347 -18.71 -10.56 -30.25
CA LEU A 347 -18.53 -11.99 -30.53
C LEU A 347 -17.30 -12.58 -29.84
N THR A 348 -16.43 -11.73 -29.31
CA THR A 348 -15.21 -12.12 -28.58
C THR A 348 -15.45 -12.34 -27.08
N CYS A 349 -16.69 -12.21 -26.59
CA CYS A 349 -17.02 -12.47 -25.19
C CYS A 349 -17.46 -13.92 -25.00
N ASP A 350 -17.12 -14.51 -23.85
CA ASP A 350 -17.49 -15.88 -23.49
C ASP A 350 -19.01 -16.07 -23.47
N VAL A 351 -19.74 -15.04 -23.02
CA VAL A 351 -21.20 -14.99 -23.08
C VAL A 351 -21.62 -13.79 -23.94
N GLN A 352 -22.09 -14.09 -25.15
CA GLN A 352 -22.59 -13.07 -26.06
C GLN A 352 -23.97 -12.57 -25.63
N LEU A 353 -24.09 -11.24 -25.53
CA LEU A 353 -25.34 -10.54 -25.22
C LEU A 353 -25.96 -9.95 -26.49
N GLU A 354 -27.07 -10.53 -26.93
CA GLU A 354 -27.84 -10.08 -28.10
C GLU A 354 -28.82 -8.95 -27.73
N HIS A 355 -28.32 -7.84 -27.20
CA HIS A 355 -29.16 -6.71 -26.86
C HIS A 355 -28.48 -5.36 -27.09
N ALA A 356 -29.23 -4.38 -27.60
CA ALA A 356 -28.70 -3.07 -27.98
C ALA A 356 -28.15 -2.27 -26.78
N SER A 357 -28.69 -2.47 -25.59
CA SER A 357 -28.20 -1.83 -24.36
C SER A 357 -26.98 -2.51 -23.73
N ALA A 358 -26.58 -3.69 -24.21
CA ALA A 358 -25.34 -4.33 -23.80
C ALA A 358 -24.13 -3.64 -24.44
N SER A 359 -23.07 -3.48 -23.65
CA SER A 359 -21.80 -2.90 -24.11
C SER A 359 -20.97 -4.00 -24.78
N ARG A 360 -20.00 -3.62 -25.62
CA ARG A 360 -19.14 -4.60 -26.35
C ARG A 360 -18.50 -5.61 -25.39
N VAL A 361 -17.98 -5.10 -24.27
CA VAL A 361 -17.65 -5.83 -23.05
C VAL A 361 -18.43 -5.12 -21.95
N HIS A 362 -19.33 -5.82 -21.29
CA HIS A 362 -20.31 -5.25 -20.39
C HIS A 362 -20.00 -5.61 -18.93
N ALA A 363 -19.72 -6.88 -18.66
CA ALA A 363 -19.35 -7.34 -17.33
C ALA A 363 -18.33 -8.49 -17.41
N ALA A 364 -17.65 -8.74 -16.29
CA ALA A 364 -16.79 -9.90 -16.12
C ALA A 364 -17.19 -10.63 -14.83
N LEU A 365 -17.43 -11.93 -14.93
CA LEU A 365 -17.60 -12.84 -13.81
C LEU A 365 -16.24 -13.47 -13.49
N VAL A 366 -15.86 -13.47 -12.23
CA VAL A 366 -14.51 -13.81 -11.79
C VAL A 366 -14.55 -14.70 -10.56
N HIS A 367 -13.86 -15.83 -10.64
CA HIS A 367 -13.51 -16.67 -9.50
C HIS A 367 -12.29 -16.09 -8.80
N ALA A 368 -12.43 -15.73 -7.53
CA ALA A 368 -11.37 -15.16 -6.73
C ALA A 368 -10.50 -16.22 -6.05
N GLN A 369 -9.29 -15.83 -5.66
CA GLN A 369 -8.36 -16.66 -4.87
C GLN A 369 -8.91 -17.03 -3.49
N ASP A 370 -9.87 -16.29 -2.96
CA ASP A 370 -10.58 -16.62 -1.72
C ASP A 370 -11.71 -17.65 -1.90
N GLY A 371 -11.85 -18.21 -3.10
CA GLY A 371 -12.87 -19.20 -3.44
C GLY A 371 -14.26 -18.62 -3.69
N GLY A 372 -14.41 -17.29 -3.65
CA GLY A 372 -15.68 -16.62 -3.95
C GLY A 372 -15.86 -16.33 -5.44
N LEU A 373 -17.12 -16.17 -5.85
CA LEU A 373 -17.51 -15.77 -7.20
C LEU A 373 -18.02 -14.33 -7.20
N TYR A 374 -17.56 -13.51 -8.15
CA TYR A 374 -17.84 -12.07 -8.17
C TYR A 374 -18.14 -11.58 -9.58
N LEU A 375 -19.02 -10.59 -9.69
CA LEU A 375 -19.28 -9.85 -10.92
C LEU A 375 -18.65 -8.46 -10.83
N LEU A 376 -18.01 -8.03 -11.92
CA LEU A 376 -17.57 -6.66 -12.13
C LEU A 376 -18.32 -6.07 -13.31
N ASP A 377 -18.82 -4.85 -13.13
CA ASP A 377 -19.26 -4.04 -14.24
C ASP A 377 -18.02 -3.45 -14.94
N MET A 378 -17.86 -3.70 -16.24
CA MET A 378 -16.70 -3.26 -17.03
C MET A 378 -16.91 -1.85 -17.59
N ASN A 379 -17.47 -0.96 -16.75
CA ASN A 379 -17.90 0.39 -17.11
C ASN A 379 -18.94 0.39 -18.24
N SER A 380 -20.00 -0.38 -18.05
CA SER A 380 -21.04 -0.54 -19.06
C SER A 380 -21.97 0.68 -19.13
N SER A 381 -22.52 0.96 -20.32
CA SER A 381 -23.33 2.16 -20.54
C SER A 381 -24.67 2.14 -19.79
N HIS A 382 -25.23 0.96 -19.59
CA HIS A 382 -26.54 0.78 -18.95
C HIS A 382 -26.44 0.15 -17.55
N GLY A 383 -25.22 -0.23 -17.13
CA GLY A 383 -24.95 -0.83 -15.84
C GLY A 383 -25.25 -2.33 -15.78
N SER A 384 -24.54 -2.99 -14.87
CA SER A 384 -24.77 -4.37 -14.44
C SER A 384 -25.43 -4.39 -13.06
N PHE A 385 -26.29 -5.36 -12.81
CA PHE A 385 -27.05 -5.48 -11.57
C PHE A 385 -26.96 -6.90 -11.02
N VAL A 386 -26.90 -7.02 -9.71
CA VAL A 386 -26.93 -8.27 -8.96
C VAL A 386 -28.05 -8.17 -7.93
N ASP A 387 -28.98 -9.13 -7.93
CA ASP A 387 -30.15 -9.17 -7.05
C ASP A 387 -30.94 -7.85 -7.05
N GLY A 388 -31.00 -7.20 -8.22
CA GLY A 388 -31.65 -5.90 -8.43
C GLY A 388 -30.83 -4.68 -8.03
N ALA A 389 -29.70 -4.84 -7.33
CA ALA A 389 -28.80 -3.76 -6.96
C ALA A 389 -27.82 -3.43 -8.08
N LYS A 390 -27.72 -2.14 -8.47
CA LYS A 390 -26.78 -1.68 -9.49
C LYS A 390 -25.35 -1.71 -8.95
N LEU A 391 -24.45 -2.30 -9.71
CA LEU A 391 -23.03 -2.31 -9.38
C LEU A 391 -22.38 -0.97 -9.70
N LYS A 392 -21.36 -0.61 -8.92
CA LYS A 392 -20.47 0.49 -9.26
C LYS A 392 -19.47 0.02 -10.32
N PRO A 393 -19.22 0.81 -11.38
CA PRO A 393 -18.25 0.48 -12.41
C PRO A 393 -16.88 0.10 -11.84
N CYS A 394 -16.31 -1.00 -12.33
CA CYS A 394 -14.99 -1.51 -11.97
C CYS A 394 -14.81 -1.85 -10.48
N GLU A 395 -15.88 -1.91 -9.69
CA GLU A 395 -15.85 -2.34 -8.29
C GLU A 395 -16.35 -3.79 -8.16
N ARG A 396 -15.73 -4.54 -7.25
CA ARG A 396 -16.14 -5.91 -6.92
C ARG A 396 -17.47 -5.89 -6.16
N CYS A 397 -18.46 -6.64 -6.64
CA CYS A 397 -19.69 -6.84 -5.90
C CYS A 397 -19.49 -7.70 -4.64
N GLY A 398 -20.53 -7.88 -3.82
CA GLY A 398 -20.51 -8.92 -2.77
C GLY A 398 -20.37 -10.33 -3.38
N PRO A 399 -19.99 -11.35 -2.59
CA PRO A 399 -19.88 -12.72 -3.10
C PRO A 399 -21.22 -13.21 -3.63
N LEU A 400 -21.23 -13.68 -4.87
CA LEU A 400 -22.38 -14.32 -5.49
C LEU A 400 -22.63 -15.67 -4.83
N ARG A 401 -23.90 -15.96 -4.59
CA ARG A 401 -24.36 -17.18 -3.93
C ARG A 401 -25.22 -18.00 -4.88
N ASP A 402 -25.47 -19.25 -4.54
CA ASP A 402 -26.48 -20.04 -5.23
C ASP A 402 -27.83 -19.30 -5.17
N GLY A 403 -28.43 -19.09 -6.34
CA GLY A 403 -29.66 -18.31 -6.50
C GLY A 403 -29.47 -16.81 -6.77
N SER A 404 -28.25 -16.26 -6.69
CA SER A 404 -28.00 -14.85 -7.05
C SER A 404 -28.37 -14.60 -8.51
N GLU A 405 -29.13 -13.53 -8.76
CA GLU A 405 -29.60 -13.15 -10.09
C GLU A 405 -28.78 -11.99 -10.66
N ILE A 406 -28.25 -12.17 -11.86
CA ILE A 406 -27.48 -11.17 -12.60
C ILE A 406 -28.34 -10.65 -13.76
N SER A 407 -28.40 -9.32 -13.91
CA SER A 407 -28.96 -8.66 -15.08
C SER A 407 -28.01 -7.62 -15.67
N LEU A 408 -27.94 -7.58 -16.99
CA LEU A 408 -26.93 -6.83 -17.75
C LEU A 408 -27.64 -5.87 -18.71
N GLY A 409 -27.49 -4.57 -18.45
CA GLY A 409 -28.21 -3.51 -19.14
C GLY A 409 -29.73 -3.67 -19.03
N ALA A 410 -30.41 -3.42 -20.14
CA ALA A 410 -31.88 -3.55 -20.26
C ALA A 410 -32.32 -4.88 -20.89
N SER A 411 -31.47 -5.91 -20.86
CA SER A 411 -31.81 -7.23 -21.40
C SER A 411 -32.95 -7.87 -20.60
N SER A 412 -33.88 -8.54 -21.28
CA SER A 412 -34.92 -9.36 -20.64
C SER A 412 -34.39 -10.71 -20.15
N ARG A 413 -33.15 -11.08 -20.49
CA ARG A 413 -32.49 -12.31 -20.03
C ARG A 413 -31.88 -12.07 -18.65
N ARG A 414 -32.09 -13.03 -17.73
CA ARG A 414 -31.52 -13.07 -16.38
C ARG A 414 -30.62 -14.28 -16.26
N TYR A 415 -29.53 -14.15 -15.50
CA TYR A 415 -28.58 -15.23 -15.28
C TYR A 415 -28.60 -15.58 -13.79
N VAL A 416 -28.98 -16.81 -13.45
CA VAL A 416 -29.08 -17.26 -12.07
C VAL A 416 -27.92 -18.21 -11.77
N VAL A 417 -27.13 -17.87 -10.75
CA VAL A 417 -26.00 -18.69 -10.30
C VAL A 417 -26.52 -19.98 -9.68
N ARG A 418 -26.00 -21.12 -10.13
CA ARG A 418 -26.34 -22.47 -9.67
C ARG A 418 -25.08 -23.27 -9.36
N GLY A 419 -25.15 -24.25 -8.47
CA GLY A 419 -24.08 -25.25 -8.27
C GLY A 419 -22.82 -24.70 -7.59
N VAL A 420 -22.88 -23.49 -7.03
CA VAL A 420 -21.84 -22.93 -6.17
C VAL A 420 -22.02 -23.53 -4.77
N ALA A 421 -21.56 -24.76 -4.58
CA ALA A 421 -21.60 -25.42 -3.28
C ALA A 421 -20.67 -24.70 -2.29
N ALA A 422 -21.25 -23.88 -1.41
CA ALA A 422 -20.87 -23.74 0.00
C ALA A 422 -19.38 -23.58 0.39
N ALA A 423 -18.46 -23.13 -0.48
CA ALA A 423 -17.16 -22.63 -0.02
C ALA A 423 -17.34 -21.44 0.95
N ALA A 424 -18.37 -20.62 0.69
CA ALA A 424 -18.83 -19.58 1.60
C ALA A 424 -19.54 -20.12 2.87
N ALA A 425 -20.10 -21.33 2.85
CA ALA A 425 -20.72 -21.94 4.02
C ALA A 425 -19.70 -22.71 4.88
N ALA A 426 -18.60 -23.23 4.31
CA ALA A 426 -17.46 -23.73 5.08
C ALA A 426 -16.71 -22.58 5.78
N ALA A 427 -16.54 -21.43 5.09
CA ALA A 427 -15.99 -20.21 5.68
C ALA A 427 -16.94 -19.58 6.74
N ALA A 428 -18.27 -19.66 6.54
CA ALA A 428 -19.25 -19.19 7.52
C ALA A 428 -19.52 -20.19 8.67
N ALA A 429 -19.39 -21.50 8.46
CA ALA A 429 -19.52 -22.52 9.49
C ALA A 429 -18.29 -22.57 10.41
N ALA A 430 -17.09 -22.33 9.86
CA ALA A 430 -15.89 -22.08 10.66
C ALA A 430 -16.03 -20.81 11.53
N ALA A 431 -16.85 -19.84 11.11
CA ALA A 431 -17.21 -18.66 11.90
C ALA A 431 -18.37 -18.92 12.89
N ALA A 432 -19.13 -20.00 12.74
CA ALA A 432 -20.33 -20.29 13.53
C ALA A 432 -20.12 -21.35 14.64
N SER A 433 -19.08 -22.20 14.56
CA SER A 433 -18.86 -23.30 15.52
C SER A 433 -17.97 -22.95 16.72
N GLY A 434 -17.64 -21.68 16.95
CA GLY A 434 -16.90 -21.20 18.13
C GLY A 434 -17.65 -20.08 18.83
N SER A 435 -18.71 -20.43 19.59
CA SER A 435 -19.55 -19.46 20.31
C SER A 435 -19.32 -19.51 21.82
N ALA A 436 -18.89 -18.38 22.41
CA ALA A 436 -19.73 -17.64 23.36
C ALA A 436 -19.14 -16.25 23.71
N ALA A 437 -19.96 -15.21 23.46
CA ALA A 437 -20.08 -13.90 24.11
C ALA A 437 -18.94 -12.84 23.98
N ALA A 438 -19.16 -11.80 23.18
CA ALA A 438 -19.69 -10.49 23.66
C ALA A 438 -19.42 -9.32 22.69
N ALA A 439 -20.45 -8.46 22.57
CA ALA A 439 -20.42 -7.02 22.29
C ALA A 439 -20.09 -6.48 20.87
N ARG A 440 -21.11 -5.86 20.27
CA ARG A 440 -20.99 -4.74 19.31
C ARG A 440 -20.10 -3.64 19.92
N PRO A 441 -19.10 -3.10 19.21
CA PRO A 441 -18.59 -1.77 19.50
C PRO A 441 -19.50 -0.70 18.88
N PRO A 442 -19.81 0.37 19.62
CA PRO A 442 -20.63 1.49 19.17
C PRO A 442 -19.83 2.54 18.37
N GLY A 443 -20.54 3.24 17.48
CA GLY A 443 -20.32 4.65 17.15
C GLY A 443 -19.15 5.04 16.22
N VAL A 444 -19.48 5.34 14.95
CA VAL A 444 -19.19 6.67 14.35
C VAL A 444 -20.32 7.06 13.38
N ASP A 445 -21.55 7.08 13.89
CA ASP A 445 -22.56 8.03 13.41
C ASP A 445 -22.53 9.22 14.37
N SER A 446 -21.65 10.20 14.11
CA SER A 446 -21.81 11.61 14.55
C SER A 446 -20.59 12.42 14.12
N LYS A 447 -20.63 12.91 12.89
CA LYS A 447 -20.00 14.21 12.54
C LYS A 447 -20.59 14.89 11.30
N VAL A 448 -21.61 14.29 10.68
CA VAL A 448 -22.40 14.91 9.60
C VAL A 448 -23.75 15.44 10.11
N ALA A 449 -24.25 14.94 11.26
CA ALA A 449 -25.53 15.37 11.84
C ALA A 449 -25.46 16.64 12.72
N GLN A 450 -24.26 17.18 13.00
CA GLN A 450 -24.09 18.35 13.88
C GLN A 450 -23.78 19.67 13.14
N LEU A 451 -23.99 19.70 11.82
CA LEU A 451 -23.81 20.90 10.99
C LEU A 451 -25.07 21.34 10.22
N MET A 452 -26.24 20.78 10.52
CA MET A 452 -27.51 21.12 9.85
C MET A 452 -28.61 21.50 10.84
N ALA A 453 -28.34 22.49 11.71
CA ALA A 453 -29.36 23.11 12.56
C ALA A 453 -29.15 24.62 12.69
N ILE A 454 -29.13 25.34 11.57
CA ILE A 454 -29.47 26.77 11.51
C ILE A 454 -30.22 27.00 10.18
N ALA A 455 -31.40 27.61 10.28
CA ALA A 455 -32.34 28.04 9.24
C ALA A 455 -33.55 27.11 9.01
N GLY A 456 -34.71 27.57 9.50
CA GLY A 456 -36.04 27.02 9.26
C GLY A 456 -36.61 27.36 7.87
N PRO A 457 -37.88 27.00 7.59
CA PRO A 457 -38.36 26.70 6.24
C PRO A 457 -39.01 27.90 5.53
N ALA A 458 -38.88 27.95 4.20
CA ALA A 458 -39.78 28.71 3.33
C ALA A 458 -39.90 28.06 1.94
N GLY A 459 -41.13 27.92 1.46
CA GLY A 459 -41.52 27.10 0.33
C GLY A 459 -41.35 27.70 -1.07
N GLY A 460 -41.95 26.98 -2.03
CA GLY A 460 -42.57 27.53 -3.23
C GLY A 460 -41.67 27.71 -4.47
N GLY A 461 -41.89 26.83 -5.45
CA GLY A 461 -42.14 27.23 -6.85
C GLY A 461 -40.99 27.78 -7.69
N GLY A 462 -40.63 27.02 -8.72
CA GLY A 462 -40.45 27.60 -10.06
C GLY A 462 -39.02 27.79 -10.61
N LYS A 463 -38.86 27.25 -11.82
CA LYS A 463 -37.83 27.49 -12.86
C LYS A 463 -36.43 26.89 -12.66
N ARG A 464 -36.18 25.83 -13.44
CA ARG A 464 -34.85 25.35 -13.84
C ARG A 464 -34.04 26.51 -14.45
N ARG A 465 -32.89 26.82 -13.84
CA ARG A 465 -31.75 27.50 -14.46
C ARG A 465 -30.54 26.57 -14.34
N SER A 466 -29.66 26.63 -15.32
CA SER A 466 -28.55 25.69 -15.58
C SER A 466 -27.55 25.57 -14.43
N LEU A 467 -27.33 24.34 -13.97
CA LEU A 467 -26.48 23.94 -12.84
C LEU A 467 -24.96 24.01 -13.11
N ASP A 468 -24.53 24.37 -14.32
CA ASP A 468 -23.11 24.31 -14.71
C ASP A 468 -22.33 25.60 -14.37
N GLY A 469 -23.01 26.73 -14.14
CA GLY A 469 -22.37 28.01 -13.83
C GLY A 469 -21.99 28.19 -12.35
N GLU A 470 -22.91 27.83 -11.44
CA GLU A 470 -22.71 28.01 -9.99
C GLU A 470 -21.65 27.06 -9.42
N ALA A 471 -21.51 25.86 -9.99
CA ALA A 471 -20.47 24.91 -9.60
C ALA A 471 -19.06 25.39 -10.00
N ALA A 472 -18.93 26.08 -11.13
CA ALA A 472 -17.68 26.66 -11.60
C ALA A 472 -17.28 27.88 -10.75
N GLU A 473 -18.23 28.76 -10.44
CA GLU A 473 -17.98 29.95 -9.62
C GLU A 473 -17.64 29.59 -8.16
N ALA A 474 -18.31 28.58 -7.61
CA ALA A 474 -18.00 28.03 -6.29
C ALA A 474 -16.61 27.37 -6.23
N ALA A 475 -16.18 26.67 -7.30
CA ALA A 475 -14.84 26.09 -7.37
C ALA A 475 -13.76 27.18 -7.43
N GLU A 476 -14.00 28.24 -8.20
CA GLU A 476 -13.08 29.37 -8.36
C GLU A 476 -12.96 30.19 -7.05
N GLU A 477 -14.06 30.36 -6.32
CA GLU A 477 -14.04 31.00 -5.00
C GLU A 477 -13.30 30.16 -3.95
N LEU A 478 -13.42 28.83 -4.00
CA LEU A 478 -12.71 27.90 -3.12
C LEU A 478 -11.20 27.94 -3.38
N GLU A 479 -10.80 28.09 -4.64
CA GLU A 479 -9.40 28.25 -5.05
C GLU A 479 -8.83 29.62 -4.61
N ARG A 480 -9.56 30.72 -4.84
CA ARG A 480 -9.20 32.06 -4.32
C ARG A 480 -9.04 32.07 -2.79
N ASN A 481 -9.91 31.37 -2.07
CA ASN A 481 -9.84 31.26 -0.62
C ASN A 481 -8.66 30.40 -0.15
N ARG A 482 -8.28 29.36 -0.92
CA ARG A 482 -7.10 28.53 -0.68
C ARG A 482 -5.81 29.33 -0.89
N GLU A 483 -5.74 30.16 -1.92
CA GLU A 483 -4.62 31.07 -2.15
C GLU A 483 -4.47 32.15 -1.08
N LYS A 484 -5.58 32.77 -0.64
CA LYS A 484 -5.57 33.74 0.48
C LYS A 484 -5.05 33.10 1.77
N LYS A 485 -5.45 31.85 2.07
CA LYS A 485 -4.92 31.08 3.22
C LYS A 485 -3.43 30.79 3.05
N LEU A 486 -2.96 30.44 1.85
CA LEU A 486 -1.56 30.16 1.57
C LEU A 486 -0.68 31.43 1.70
N LYS A 487 -1.17 32.58 1.20
CA LYS A 487 -0.52 33.89 1.38
C LYS A 487 -0.46 34.31 2.85
N LYS A 488 -1.53 34.10 3.62
CA LYS A 488 -1.55 34.36 5.07
C LYS A 488 -0.59 33.44 5.85
N LYS A 489 -0.43 32.18 5.40
CA LYS A 489 0.51 31.21 5.98
C LYS A 489 1.97 31.52 5.64
N ARG A 490 2.24 32.05 4.43
CA ARG A 490 3.56 32.58 4.02
C ARG A 490 3.91 33.87 4.76
N LYS A 491 2.96 34.79 4.95
CA LYS A 491 3.16 36.02 5.74
C LYS A 491 3.51 35.72 7.20
N ARG A 492 2.87 34.70 7.80
CA ARG A 492 3.18 34.22 9.16
C ARG A 492 4.53 33.50 9.30
N TRP A 493 5.17 33.17 8.18
CA TRP A 493 6.49 32.56 8.10
C TRP A 493 7.60 33.60 7.86
N VAL A 494 7.27 34.68 7.14
CA VAL A 494 8.17 35.82 6.91
C VAL A 494 8.22 36.73 8.15
N ASP A 495 7.07 36.99 8.78
CA ASP A 495 6.97 37.73 10.03
C ASP A 495 7.07 36.71 11.19
N GLY A 496 8.28 36.29 11.55
CA GLY A 496 8.52 35.40 12.69
C GLY A 496 7.91 35.94 14.00
N PRO A 497 7.66 35.08 15.01
CA PRO A 497 7.08 35.54 16.27
C PRO A 497 8.04 36.51 16.97
N LYS A 498 7.57 37.72 17.28
CA LYS A 498 8.29 38.68 18.15
C LYS A 498 8.52 38.03 19.52
N GLN A 499 9.73 37.53 19.77
CA GLN A 499 10.15 37.09 21.09
C GLN A 499 10.21 38.30 22.03
N LYS A 500 9.35 38.34 23.04
CA LYS A 500 9.61 39.13 24.24
C LYS A 500 10.67 38.39 25.05
N SER A 501 11.91 38.87 25.04
CA SER A 501 12.98 38.39 25.91
C SER A 501 12.66 38.76 27.36
N LYS A 502 12.33 37.78 28.21
CA LYS A 502 12.58 37.88 29.64
C LYS A 502 14.01 37.41 29.86
N MET A 503 14.94 38.33 30.07
CA MET A 503 16.24 38.00 30.65
C MET A 503 16.03 37.52 32.08
N SER A 504 16.68 36.43 32.45
CA SER A 504 16.78 35.98 33.83
C SER A 504 17.83 36.80 34.57
N GLU A 505 17.61 36.97 35.87
CA GLU A 505 18.36 37.86 36.76
C GLU A 505 19.81 37.43 37.04
N ASN A 506 20.26 36.31 36.45
CA ASN A 506 21.60 35.75 36.68
C ASN A 506 22.66 36.18 35.66
N GLU A 507 22.32 36.92 34.60
CA GLU A 507 23.30 37.42 33.61
C GLU A 507 23.81 38.85 33.89
N ARG A 508 23.35 39.51 34.96
CA ARG A 508 23.70 40.91 35.26
C ARG A 508 24.99 41.11 36.06
N VAL A 509 25.68 40.05 36.52
CA VAL A 509 26.84 40.21 37.43
C VAL A 509 28.20 39.98 36.75
N ALA A 510 28.26 39.58 35.47
CA ALA A 510 29.54 39.28 34.80
C ALA A 510 30.08 40.36 33.84
N GLN A 511 29.47 41.56 33.78
CA GLN A 511 29.87 42.63 32.85
C GLN A 511 30.19 43.99 33.51
N MET A 512 30.66 43.99 34.76
CA MET A 512 31.32 45.16 35.37
C MET A 512 32.73 44.79 35.84
N ALA A 513 33.63 44.56 34.90
CA ALA A 513 35.07 44.72 35.10
C ALA A 513 35.76 44.80 33.74
N GLY A 514 36.46 45.91 33.47
CA GLY A 514 37.42 45.99 32.37
C GLY A 514 37.18 47.08 31.33
N SER A 515 37.09 48.35 31.76
CA SER A 515 37.43 49.49 30.93
C SER A 515 38.96 49.63 30.80
N GLY A 516 39.47 49.84 29.58
CA GLY A 516 40.83 50.37 29.40
C GLY A 516 41.34 50.28 27.97
N SER A 517 41.33 51.42 27.26
CA SER A 517 42.33 51.95 26.29
C SER A 517 43.08 50.97 25.37
N GLY A 518 43.26 51.18 24.07
CA GLY A 518 43.22 52.40 23.26
C GLY A 518 43.80 52.14 21.87
N CYS A 519 43.70 53.17 21.04
CA CYS A 519 44.20 53.42 19.69
C CYS A 519 45.40 52.58 19.15
N PHE A 520 45.35 52.18 17.87
CA PHE A 520 46.10 52.77 16.73
C PHE A 520 45.82 51.96 15.44
N GLY A 521 45.78 52.64 14.28
CA GLY A 521 45.57 52.06 12.94
C GLY A 521 46.86 51.47 12.31
N PRO A 522 47.07 51.62 10.99
CA PRO A 522 46.55 50.73 9.94
C PRO A 522 47.64 50.13 9.02
N GLY A 523 47.28 49.10 8.24
CA GLY A 523 47.76 48.93 6.85
C GLY A 523 48.86 47.91 6.55
N PHE A 524 48.67 47.27 5.39
CA PHE A 524 49.59 46.47 4.54
C PHE A 524 49.97 45.06 5.07
N ASP A 525 49.96 43.99 4.28
CA ASP A 525 49.87 43.77 2.81
C ASP A 525 49.08 42.46 2.56
#